data_AF-A0A7H4MR88-F1
#
_entry.id   AF-A0A7H4MR88-F1
#
_cell.length_a   1.000
_cell.length_b   1.000
_cell.length_c   1.000
_cell.angle_alpha   90.00
_cell.angle_beta   90.00
_cell.angle_gamma   90.00
#
_symmetry.space_group_name_H-M   'P 1'
#
loop_
_entity.id
_entity.type
_entity.pdbx_description
1 polymer ?
#
loop_
_entity_poly.entity_id
_entity_poly.type
_entity_poly.pdbx_seq_one_letter_code
_entity_poly.pdbx_strand_id
1 'polypeptide(L)'
;MLVRILKNGCNTRFVADALAKFLKIHAREVSFAGQKDKHAVTEQWLCARVPGKEMPDLSKFQLEGCQVLEYARHKRKLRLGALKGNQFTVILREISHRQDVETRLQAIAERGVPNYFGAQRFGIGGSNLQGALRWAESDRAGARSQ
;
A
#
# COMPACT_ATOMS: atom_id res chain seq x y z
N MET A 1 2.55 16.50 -8.32
CA MET A 1 1.48 15.96 -9.20
C MET A 1 0.99 14.67 -8.60
N LEU A 2 -0.31 14.53 -8.43
CA LEU A 2 -0.96 13.28 -8.04
C LEU A 2 -1.33 12.50 -9.30
N VAL A 3 -1.18 11.17 -9.23
CA VAL A 3 -1.52 10.23 -10.31
C VAL A 3 -2.26 9.07 -9.69
N ARG A 4 -3.52 8.85 -10.09
CA ARG A 4 -4.30 7.68 -9.68
C ARG A 4 -4.05 6.56 -10.67
N ILE A 5 -3.61 5.42 -10.16
CA ILE A 5 -3.26 4.25 -10.95
C ILE A 5 -4.08 3.06 -10.48
N LEU A 6 -4.74 2.39 -11.42
CA LEU A 6 -5.22 1.03 -11.27
C LEU A 6 -4.05 0.09 -11.54
N LYS A 7 -3.79 -0.85 -10.64
CA LYS A 7 -2.74 -1.86 -10.82
C LYS A 7 -3.24 -3.27 -10.51
N ASN A 8 -2.65 -4.25 -11.19
CA ASN A 8 -2.84 -5.69 -11.00
C ASN A 8 -1.49 -6.40 -11.22
N GLY A 9 -1.13 -7.34 -10.35
CA GLY A 9 0.07 -8.18 -10.53
C GLY A 9 1.41 -7.54 -10.14
N CYS A 10 1.43 -6.28 -9.68
CA CYS A 10 2.64 -5.60 -9.24
C CYS A 10 2.49 -4.89 -7.88
N ASN A 11 3.63 -4.68 -7.19
CA ASN A 11 3.65 -3.96 -5.92
C ASN A 11 3.74 -2.43 -6.14
N THR A 12 3.48 -1.66 -5.09
CA THR A 12 3.43 -0.18 -5.20
C THR A 12 4.77 0.46 -5.54
N ARG A 13 5.87 -0.09 -5.00
CA ARG A 13 7.22 0.45 -5.22
C ARG A 13 7.63 0.32 -6.69
N PHE A 14 7.35 -0.84 -7.29
CA PHE A 14 7.61 -1.11 -8.71
C PHE A 14 6.97 -0.05 -9.62
N VAL A 15 5.69 0.26 -9.41
CA VAL A 15 4.98 1.28 -10.20
C VAL A 15 5.55 2.67 -9.95
N ALA A 16 5.92 2.99 -8.70
CA ALA A 16 6.54 4.26 -8.35
C ALA A 16 7.91 4.46 -9.04
N ASP A 17 8.72 3.41 -9.13
CA ASP A 17 10.03 3.45 -9.78
C ASP A 17 9.88 3.58 -11.31
N ALA A 18 8.93 2.86 -11.91
CA ALA A 18 8.59 3.00 -13.33
C ALA A 18 8.09 4.42 -13.67
N LEU A 19 7.23 5.00 -12.83
CA LEU A 19 6.76 6.37 -12.99
C LEU A 19 7.91 7.38 -12.88
N ALA A 20 8.84 7.18 -11.93
CA ALA A 20 10.02 8.02 -11.79
C ALA A 20 10.89 7.99 -13.06
N LYS A 21 11.13 6.80 -13.61
CA LYS A 21 11.88 6.60 -14.86
C LYS A 21 11.19 7.29 -16.04
N PHE A 22 9.88 7.12 -16.19
CA PHE A 22 9.09 7.78 -17.24
C PHE A 22 9.21 9.31 -17.14
N LEU A 23 9.11 9.86 -15.94
CA LEU A 23 9.19 11.30 -15.68
C LEU A 23 10.64 11.84 -15.66
N LYS A 24 11.65 10.99 -15.81
CA LYS A 24 13.08 11.34 -15.72
C LYS A 24 13.45 12.05 -14.42
N ILE A 25 12.86 11.60 -13.31
CA ILE A 25 13.13 12.11 -11.95
C ILE A 25 13.70 11.02 -11.06
N HIS A 26 14.35 11.41 -9.96
CA HIS A 26 14.85 10.45 -8.99
C HIS A 26 13.69 9.71 -8.30
N ALA A 27 13.85 8.42 -8.00
CA ALA A 27 12.82 7.57 -7.39
C ALA A 27 12.34 8.05 -5.99
N ARG A 28 13.10 8.94 -5.35
CA ARG A 28 12.73 9.61 -4.07
C ARG A 28 11.69 10.71 -4.23
N GLU A 29 11.54 11.20 -5.45
CA GLU A 29 10.59 12.24 -5.84
C GLU A 29 9.19 11.69 -6.10
N VAL A 30 9.06 10.36 -6.16
CA VAL A 30 7.78 9.67 -6.19
C VAL A 30 7.47 9.13 -4.80
N SER A 31 6.30 9.47 -4.29
CA SER A 31 5.79 8.99 -3.00
C SER A 31 4.36 8.49 -3.11
N PHE A 32 3.89 7.83 -2.04
CA PHE A 32 2.58 7.20 -1.96
C PHE A 32 2.12 7.15 -0.51
N ALA A 33 0.81 6.97 -0.29
CA ALA A 33 0.23 6.96 1.06
C ALA A 33 0.45 5.64 1.80
N GLY A 34 0.67 4.55 1.09
CA GLY A 34 0.92 3.24 1.69
C GLY A 34 1.16 2.20 0.61
N GLN A 35 1.60 1.02 1.01
CA GLN A 35 1.70 -0.10 0.08
C GLN A 35 0.31 -0.69 -0.19
N LYS A 36 0.17 -1.27 -1.39
CA LYS A 36 -1.01 -2.04 -1.84
C LYS A 36 -0.56 -3.41 -2.31
N ASP A 37 -1.39 -4.41 -2.02
CA ASP A 37 -1.11 -5.82 -2.29
C ASP A 37 -0.80 -6.08 -3.76
N LYS A 38 0.17 -6.96 -4.03
CA LYS A 38 0.52 -7.39 -5.39
C LYS A 38 -0.57 -8.26 -6.01
N HIS A 39 -1.15 -9.15 -5.20
CA HIS A 39 -2.15 -10.15 -5.62
C HIS A 39 -3.58 -9.62 -5.42
N ALA A 40 -3.84 -8.43 -5.95
CA ALA A 40 -5.14 -7.79 -5.95
C ALA A 40 -5.21 -6.74 -7.06
N VAL A 41 -6.42 -6.43 -7.51
CA VAL A 41 -6.69 -5.23 -8.30
C VAL A 41 -6.83 -4.06 -7.33
N THR A 42 -5.97 -3.05 -7.45
CA THR A 42 -5.95 -1.92 -6.51
C THR A 42 -5.84 -0.60 -7.22
N GLU A 43 -6.66 0.37 -6.81
CA GLU A 43 -6.49 1.78 -7.16
C GLU A 43 -5.71 2.49 -6.06
N GLN A 44 -4.75 3.33 -6.46
CA GLN A 44 -4.02 4.15 -5.50
C GLN A 44 -3.47 5.43 -6.09
N TRP A 45 -3.17 6.37 -5.21
CA TRP A 45 -2.49 7.61 -5.54
C TRP A 45 -0.98 7.48 -5.38
N LEU A 46 -0.25 7.78 -6.44
CA LEU A 46 1.15 8.16 -6.41
C LEU A 46 1.27 9.68 -6.48
N CYS A 47 2.37 10.21 -5.96
CA CYS A 47 2.69 11.63 -5.99
C CYS A 47 4.11 11.82 -6.52
N ALA A 48 4.25 12.43 -7.69
CA ALA A 48 5.54 12.80 -8.27
C ALA A 48 5.81 14.30 -8.11
N ARG A 49 7.00 14.67 -7.63
CA ARG A 49 7.48 16.06 -7.65
C ARG A 49 8.09 16.37 -9.02
N VAL A 50 7.33 17.04 -9.87
CA VAL A 50 7.77 17.51 -11.19
C VAL A 50 7.93 19.04 -11.13
N PRO A 51 9.12 19.59 -11.42
CA PRO A 51 9.34 21.04 -11.45
C PRO A 51 8.58 21.71 -12.61
N GLY A 52 8.42 23.03 -12.52
CA GLY A 52 7.75 23.81 -13.56
C GLY A 52 6.21 23.74 -13.53
N LYS A 53 5.58 24.41 -14.50
CA LYS A 53 4.11 24.52 -14.63
C LYS A 53 3.51 23.53 -15.63
N GLU A 54 4.31 23.00 -16.56
CA GLU A 54 3.86 22.08 -17.59
C GLU A 54 3.46 20.71 -17.02
N MET A 55 2.35 20.17 -17.49
CA MET A 55 1.90 18.84 -17.10
C MET A 55 2.48 17.81 -18.06
N PRO A 56 3.24 16.80 -17.58
CA PRO A 56 3.67 15.71 -18.43
C PRO A 56 2.44 14.94 -18.92
N ASP A 57 2.50 14.50 -20.16
CA ASP A 57 1.46 13.68 -20.77
C ASP A 57 1.56 12.23 -20.25
N LEU A 58 0.81 11.94 -19.17
CA LEU A 58 0.78 10.61 -18.57
C LEU A 58 -0.03 9.59 -19.38
N SER A 59 -0.75 10.00 -20.43
CA SER A 59 -1.41 9.04 -21.33
C SER A 59 -0.39 8.13 -22.05
N LYS A 60 0.86 8.61 -22.17
CA LYS A 60 1.99 7.86 -22.74
C LYS A 60 2.68 6.93 -21.74
N PHE A 61 2.32 6.99 -20.46
CA PHE A 61 2.88 6.08 -19.46
C PHE A 61 2.23 4.71 -19.58
N GLN A 62 2.98 3.75 -20.13
CA GLN A 62 2.57 2.37 -20.27
C GLN A 62 3.42 1.49 -19.35
N LEU A 63 2.73 0.66 -18.56
CA LEU A 63 3.35 -0.33 -17.70
C LEU A 63 2.40 -1.53 -17.61
N GLU A 64 2.93 -2.73 -17.81
CA GLU A 64 2.13 -3.95 -17.77
C GLU A 64 1.39 -4.07 -16.42
N GLY A 65 0.11 -4.45 -16.50
CA GLY A 65 -0.76 -4.56 -15.33
C GLY A 65 -1.09 -3.23 -14.65
N CYS A 66 -0.79 -2.07 -15.27
CA CYS A 66 -1.10 -0.76 -14.73
C CYS A 66 -1.84 0.13 -15.74
N GLN A 67 -2.76 0.95 -15.23
CA GLN A 67 -3.51 1.93 -16.00
C GLN A 67 -3.58 3.24 -15.23
N VAL A 68 -3.22 4.35 -15.88
CA VAL A 68 -3.46 5.70 -15.34
C VAL A 68 -4.95 6.00 -15.48
N LEU A 69 -5.59 6.34 -14.36
CA LEU A 69 -7.01 6.70 -14.32
C LEU A 69 -7.20 8.21 -14.38
N GLU A 70 -6.41 8.96 -13.60
CA GLU A 70 -6.46 10.42 -13.57
C GLU A 70 -5.16 10.99 -12.99
N TYR A 71 -4.90 12.27 -13.27
CA TYR A 71 -3.75 12.97 -12.71
C TYR A 71 -3.97 14.48 -12.65
N ALA A 72 -3.42 15.11 -11.61
CA ALA A 72 -3.60 16.54 -11.36
C ALA A 72 -2.40 17.15 -10.64
N ARG A 73 -2.23 18.47 -10.75
CA ARG A 73 -1.27 19.19 -9.90
C ARG A 73 -1.76 19.19 -8.46
N HIS A 74 -0.82 19.04 -7.54
CA HIS A 74 -1.08 19.09 -6.11
C HIS A 74 0.11 19.75 -5.42
N LYS A 75 -0.17 20.63 -4.46
CA LYS A 75 0.84 21.49 -3.81
C LYS A 75 1.71 20.72 -2.80
N ARG A 76 1.13 19.73 -2.12
CA ARG A 76 1.81 18.98 -1.05
C ARG A 76 2.22 17.59 -1.51
N LYS A 77 3.34 17.10 -1.00
CA LYS A 77 3.78 15.70 -1.17
C LYS A 77 2.81 14.76 -0.44
N LEU A 78 2.43 13.65 -1.08
CA LEU A 78 1.69 12.58 -0.42
C LEU A 78 2.64 11.80 0.51
N ARG A 79 2.34 11.76 1.81
CA ARG A 79 3.17 11.09 2.82
C ARG A 79 2.61 9.71 3.16
N LEU A 80 3.47 8.80 3.64
CA LEU A 80 3.04 7.53 4.19
C LEU A 80 2.04 7.76 5.34
N GLY A 81 0.97 6.97 5.38
CA GLY A 81 -0.14 7.10 6.33
C GLY A 81 -1.15 8.20 6.01
N ALA A 82 -0.90 9.08 5.03
CA ALA A 82 -1.78 10.19 4.68
C ALA A 82 -2.96 9.76 3.76
N LEU A 83 -3.70 8.73 4.18
CA LEU A 83 -4.95 8.29 3.56
C LEU A 83 -6.07 8.23 4.60
N LYS A 84 -7.32 8.49 4.19
CA LYS A 84 -8.48 8.32 5.07
C LYS A 84 -8.78 6.84 5.34
N GLY A 85 -8.61 5.98 4.33
CA GLY A 85 -8.91 4.56 4.39
C GLY A 85 -8.83 3.91 3.02
N ASN A 86 -9.26 2.65 2.94
CA ASN A 86 -9.39 1.90 1.69
C ASN A 86 -10.80 1.30 1.63
N GLN A 87 -11.37 1.23 0.43
CA GLN A 87 -12.60 0.52 0.17
C GLN A 87 -12.25 -0.83 -0.47
N PHE A 88 -12.83 -1.91 0.03
CA PHE A 88 -12.58 -3.26 -0.45
C PHE A 88 -13.84 -3.84 -1.08
N THR A 89 -13.67 -4.49 -2.23
CA THR A 89 -14.67 -5.40 -2.79
C THR A 89 -14.03 -6.78 -2.75
N VAL A 90 -14.62 -7.69 -1.98
CA VAL A 90 -14.06 -9.03 -1.73
C VAL A 90 -15.05 -10.08 -2.23
N ILE A 91 -14.56 -11.04 -3.01
CA ILE A 91 -15.33 -12.20 -3.45
C ILE A 91 -14.78 -13.42 -2.72
N LEU A 92 -15.60 -14.00 -1.84
CA LEU A 92 -15.31 -15.28 -1.22
C LEU A 92 -15.83 -16.40 -2.13
N ARG A 93 -14.98 -17.39 -2.43
CA ARG A 93 -15.33 -18.56 -3.26
C ARG A 93 -15.32 -19.82 -2.39
N GLU A 94 -15.96 -20.88 -2.88
CA GLU A 94 -15.93 -22.20 -2.23
C GLU A 94 -16.39 -22.20 -0.77
N ILE A 95 -17.49 -21.47 -0.49
CA ILE A 95 -18.04 -21.36 0.86
C ILE A 95 -18.73 -22.67 1.25
N SER A 96 -18.19 -23.37 2.24
CA SER A 96 -18.73 -24.64 2.77
C SER A 96 -20.00 -24.46 3.60
N HIS A 97 -20.10 -23.39 4.39
CA HIS A 97 -21.20 -23.12 5.31
C HIS A 97 -21.77 -21.72 5.12
N ARG A 98 -22.58 -21.54 4.06
CA ARG A 98 -23.12 -20.22 3.68
C ARG A 98 -23.90 -19.54 4.79
N GLN A 99 -24.70 -20.28 5.57
CA GLN A 99 -25.52 -19.70 6.64
C GLN A 99 -24.68 -19.14 7.80
N ASP A 100 -23.58 -19.81 8.15
CA ASP A 100 -22.65 -19.32 9.19
C ASP A 100 -21.97 -18.02 8.72
N VAL A 101 -21.54 -17.96 7.45
CA VAL A 101 -20.96 -16.75 6.86
C VAL A 101 -21.96 -15.59 6.88
N GLU A 102 -23.22 -15.82 6.49
CA GLU A 102 -24.26 -14.79 6.50
C GLU A 102 -24.50 -14.24 7.92
N THR A 103 -24.61 -15.13 8.90
CA THR A 103 -24.77 -14.76 10.32
C THR A 103 -23.61 -13.91 10.81
N ARG A 104 -22.38 -14.27 10.43
CA ARG A 104 -21.17 -13.49 10.77
C ARG A 104 -21.14 -12.13 10.08
N LEU A 105 -21.53 -12.05 8.81
CA LEU A 105 -21.58 -10.77 8.08
C LEU A 105 -22.56 -9.80 8.72
N GLN A 106 -23.72 -10.28 9.16
CA GLN A 106 -24.69 -9.47 9.91
C GLN A 106 -24.09 -8.97 11.24
N ALA A 107 -23.46 -9.86 12.02
CA ALA A 107 -22.80 -9.47 13.27
C ALA A 107 -21.66 -8.44 13.04
N ILE A 108 -20.89 -8.59 11.96
CA ILE A 108 -19.82 -7.65 11.58
C ILE A 108 -20.40 -6.28 11.20
N ALA A 109 -21.52 -6.24 10.48
CA ALA A 109 -22.16 -5.00 10.09
C ALA A 109 -22.66 -4.20 11.32
N GLU A 110 -23.17 -4.90 12.35
CA GLU A 110 -23.67 -4.28 13.57
C GLU A 110 -22.58 -3.88 14.56
N ARG A 111 -21.56 -4.74 14.74
CA ARG A 111 -20.62 -4.65 15.87
C ARG A 111 -19.17 -4.45 15.46
N GLY A 112 -18.88 -4.52 14.16
CA GLY A 112 -17.52 -4.48 13.63
C GLY A 112 -16.72 -5.75 13.93
N VAL A 113 -15.40 -5.62 13.87
CA VAL A 113 -14.43 -6.68 14.19
C VAL A 113 -13.31 -6.10 15.05
N PRO A 114 -12.58 -6.93 15.81
CA PRO A 114 -11.35 -6.50 16.47
C PRO A 114 -10.35 -5.93 15.45
N ASN A 115 -9.78 -4.76 15.74
CA ASN A 115 -8.83 -4.06 14.87
C ASN A 115 -7.40 -4.62 15.03
N TYR A 116 -7.21 -5.90 14.70
CA TYR A 116 -5.91 -6.56 14.82
C TYR A 116 -4.92 -6.12 13.74
N PHE A 117 -3.64 -6.14 14.08
CA PHE A 117 -2.58 -6.21 13.08
C PHE A 117 -2.59 -7.60 12.44
N GLY A 118 -2.84 -7.67 11.12
CA GLY A 118 -2.81 -8.93 10.37
C GLY A 118 -1.41 -9.55 10.31
N ALA A 119 -1.34 -10.85 10.00
CA ALA A 119 -0.10 -11.63 9.98
C ALA A 119 1.03 -10.99 9.14
N GLN A 120 0.69 -10.35 8.01
CA GLN A 120 1.63 -9.62 7.14
C GLN A 120 2.46 -8.57 7.90
N ARG A 121 1.93 -7.99 8.98
CA ARG A 121 2.63 -7.01 9.82
C ARG A 121 3.87 -7.58 10.49
N PHE A 122 3.86 -8.88 10.79
CA PHE A 122 4.90 -9.57 11.53
C PHE A 122 5.96 -10.23 10.63
N GLY A 123 5.88 -10.02 9.31
CA GLY A 123 6.83 -10.59 8.34
C GLY A 123 6.53 -12.05 8.00
N ILE A 124 7.20 -12.56 6.97
CA ILE A 124 7.05 -13.96 6.54
C ILE A 124 7.50 -14.86 7.69
N GLY A 125 6.61 -15.77 8.13
CA GLY A 125 6.89 -16.65 9.26
C GLY A 125 7.11 -15.92 10.61
N GLY A 126 6.69 -14.66 10.75
CA GLY A 126 6.89 -13.90 11.99
C GLY A 126 8.30 -13.29 12.15
N SER A 127 9.08 -13.23 11.07
CA SER A 127 10.49 -12.77 11.08
C SER A 127 10.69 -11.40 11.73
N ASN A 128 9.76 -10.46 11.52
CA ASN A 128 9.90 -9.10 12.06
C ASN A 128 9.71 -9.09 13.57
N LEU A 129 8.77 -9.89 14.08
CA LEU A 129 8.53 -10.01 15.52
C LEU A 129 9.72 -10.66 16.21
N GLN A 130 10.20 -11.79 15.68
CA GLN A 130 11.37 -12.48 16.22
C GLN A 130 12.63 -11.61 16.17
N GLY A 131 12.83 -10.86 15.08
CA GLY A 131 13.94 -9.91 14.96
C GLY A 131 13.86 -8.80 16.01
N ALA A 132 12.68 -8.24 16.24
CA ALA A 132 12.47 -7.21 17.26
C ALA A 132 12.72 -7.74 18.68
N LEU A 133 12.29 -8.97 18.98
CA LEU A 133 12.56 -9.62 20.27
C LEU A 133 14.06 -9.82 20.51
N ARG A 134 14.77 -10.39 19.54
CA ARG A 134 16.24 -10.56 19.62
C ARG A 134 16.96 -9.23 19.84
N TRP A 135 16.54 -8.19 19.13
CA TRP A 135 17.14 -6.86 19.27
C TRP A 135 16.93 -6.30 20.69
N ALA A 136 15.71 -6.37 21.22
CA ALA A 136 15.39 -5.90 22.56
C ALA A 136 16.17 -6.64 23.67
N GLU A 137 16.46 -7.93 23.46
CA GLU A 137 17.29 -8.73 24.38
C GLU A 137 18.78 -8.35 24.28
N SER A 138 19.29 -8.10 23.08
CA SER A 138 20.69 -7.70 22.88
C SER A 138 21.01 -6.32 23.49
N ASP A 139 20.09 -5.35 23.40
CA ASP A 139 20.26 -4.03 24.04
C ASP A 139 20.26 -4.13 25.57
N ARG A 140 19.51 -5.08 26.15
CA ARG A 140 19.51 -5.31 27.61
C ARG A 140 20.82 -5.93 28.10
N ALA A 141 21.51 -6.72 27.27
CA ALA A 141 22.81 -7.28 27.61
C ALA A 141 23.92 -6.21 27.60
N GLY A 142 23.85 -5.22 26.71
CA GLY A 142 24.78 -4.08 26.68
C GLY A 142 24.55 -3.02 27.76
N ALA A 143 23.33 -2.92 28.30
CA ALA A 143 23.00 -1.97 29.37
C ALA A 143 23.30 -2.48 30.79
N ARG A 144 23.71 -3.74 30.96
CA ARG A 144 24.06 -4.36 32.26
C ARG A 144 25.57 -4.46 32.51
N SER A 145 26.39 -3.92 31.62
CA SER A 145 27.87 -3.94 31.69
C SER A 145 28.49 -2.54 31.88
N GLN A 146 27.75 -1.60 32.47
CA GLN A 146 28.28 -0.35 33.03
C GLN A 146 27.99 -0.25 34.53
#